data_AF-A0A2W5ZR01-F1
#
_entry.id   AF-A0A2W5ZR01-F1
#
_cell.length_a   1.000
_cell.length_b   1.000
_cell.length_c   1.000
_cell.angle_alpha   90.00
_cell.angle_beta   90.00
_cell.angle_gamma   90.00
#
_symmetry.space_group_name_H-M   'P 1'
#
loop_
_entity.id
_entity.type
_entity.pdbx_description
1 polymer ?
#
loop_
_entity_poly.entity_id
_entity_poly.type
_entity_poly.pdbx_seq_one_letter_code
_entity_poly.pdbx_strand_id
1 'polypeptide(L)' 'MNRRLLVVGAFILFGALTNAPASDTIPAPPQTKPIALKGATIHPLSAADIPSGTIVFENGKITAVGADVPVPAG' A
#
# COMPACT_ATOMS: atom_id res chain seq x y z
N MET A 1 -10.39 -7.80 -54.90
CA MET A 1 -9.81 -7.10 -53.74
C MET A 1 -10.01 -7.97 -52.50
N ASN A 2 -8.92 -8.36 -51.83
CA ASN A 2 -8.87 -9.61 -51.07
C ASN A 2 -9.23 -9.37 -49.58
N ARG A 3 -10.49 -9.59 -49.19
CA ARG A 3 -11.01 -9.38 -47.82
C ARG A 3 -10.18 -10.07 -46.72
N ARG A 4 -9.51 -11.18 -47.04
CA ARG A 4 -8.60 -11.91 -46.13
C ARG A 4 -7.31 -11.14 -45.83
N LEU A 5 -6.76 -10.41 -46.80
CA LEU A 5 -5.57 -9.56 -46.55
C LEU A 5 -5.90 -8.39 -45.61
N LEU A 6 -7.11 -7.83 -45.74
CA LEU A 6 -7.54 -6.69 -44.94
C LEU A 6 -7.75 -7.06 -43.46
N VAL A 7 -8.26 -8.26 -43.19
CA VAL A 7 -8.44 -8.78 -41.81
C VAL A 7 -7.11 -9.06 -41.11
N VAL A 8 -6.13 -9.63 -41.83
CA VAL A 8 -4.80 -9.91 -41.26
C VAL A 8 -4.05 -8.61 -40.96
N GLY A 9 -4.14 -7.62 -41.86
CA GLY A 9 -3.54 -6.29 -41.62
C GLY A 9 -4.14 -5.58 -40.39
N ALA A 10 -5.47 -5.67 -40.20
CA ALA A 10 -6.14 -5.08 -39.05
C ALA A 10 -5.73 -5.72 -37.71
N PHE A 11 -5.48 -7.03 -37.68
CA PHE A 11 -5.05 -7.74 -36.47
C PHE A 11 -3.63 -7.38 -36.02
N ILE A 12 -2.71 -7.18 -36.97
CA ILE A 12 -1.33 -6.75 -36.69
C ILE A 12 -1.31 -5.32 -36.14
N LEU A 13 -2.16 -4.44 -36.68
CA LEU A 13 -2.22 -3.04 -36.24
C LEU A 13 -2.81 -2.89 -34.82
N PHE A 14 -3.73 -3.78 -34.42
CA PHE A 14 -4.33 -3.75 -33.08
C PHE A 14 -3.37 -4.26 -31.99
N GLY A 15 -2.53 -5.26 -32.29
CA GLY A 15 -1.55 -5.80 -31.33
C GLY A 15 -0.46 -4.80 -30.92
N ALA A 16 -0.07 -3.89 -31.83
CA ALA A 16 0.97 -2.89 -31.59
C ALA A 16 0.56 -1.76 -30.63
N LEU A 17 -0.74 -1.58 -30.35
CA LEU A 17 -1.27 -0.48 -29.53
C LEU A 17 -1.48 -0.85 -28.05
N THR A 18 -1.08 -2.06 -27.62
CA THR A 18 -1.41 -2.59 -26.28
C THR A 18 -0.30 -2.42 -25.22
N ASN A 19 0.85 -1.86 -25.59
CA ASN A 19 1.96 -1.67 -24.64
C ASN A 19 1.89 -0.28 -23.98
N ALA A 20 1.16 -0.18 -22.87
CA ALA A 20 1.27 0.95 -21.96
C ALA A 20 2.33 0.62 -20.89
N PRO A 21 3.55 1.19 -20.92
CA PRO A 21 4.45 1.14 -19.78
C PRO A 21 3.75 1.65 -18.50
N ALA A 22 3.66 0.77 -17.49
CA ALA A 22 3.26 1.15 -16.14
C ALA A 22 4.43 1.82 -15.41
N SER A 23 4.13 2.66 -14.43
CA SER A 23 5.17 3.26 -13.57
C SER A 23 5.79 2.21 -12.65
N ASP A 24 7.10 2.32 -12.42
CA ASP A 24 7.78 1.52 -11.41
C ASP A 24 7.20 1.80 -10.01
N THR A 25 7.07 0.75 -9.20
CA THR A 25 6.73 0.90 -7.79
C THR A 25 8.02 1.14 -7.01
N ILE A 26 8.19 2.34 -6.46
CA ILE A 26 9.34 2.70 -5.63
C ILE A 26 8.93 2.54 -4.15
N PRO A 27 9.54 1.63 -3.38
CA PRO A 27 9.24 1.49 -1.96
C PRO A 27 9.61 2.76 -1.17
N ALA A 28 8.88 3.01 -0.09
CA ALA A 28 9.26 4.04 0.87
C ALA A 28 10.59 3.67 1.56
N PRO A 29 11.42 4.67 1.94
CA PRO A 29 12.62 4.42 2.72
C PRO A 29 12.29 3.82 4.10
N PRO A 30 13.26 3.15 4.76
CA PRO A 30 13.09 2.69 6.13
C PRO A 30 12.75 3.84 7.10
N GLN A 31 12.02 3.50 8.15
CA GLN A 31 11.66 4.42 9.22
C GLN A 31 12.92 5.00 9.90
N THR A 32 12.97 6.31 10.06
CA THR A 32 14.13 7.01 10.67
C THR A 32 13.96 7.29 12.16
N LYS A 33 12.73 7.25 12.68
CA LYS A 33 12.39 7.50 14.09
C LYS A 33 11.06 6.84 14.46
N PRO A 34 10.80 6.54 15.74
CA PRO A 34 9.52 6.00 16.20
C PRO A 34 8.31 6.83 15.74
N ILE A 35 7.21 6.16 15.43
CA ILE A 35 5.94 6.79 15.01
C ILE A 35 4.84 6.33 15.97
N ALA A 36 4.07 7.27 16.51
CA ALA A 36 2.92 6.96 17.35
C ALA A 36 1.63 7.54 16.75
N LEU A 37 0.67 6.68 16.46
CA LEU A 37 -0.70 7.08 16.14
C LEU A 37 -1.48 7.17 17.45
N LYS A 38 -2.08 8.32 17.77
CA LYS A 38 -2.71 8.59 19.07
C LYS A 38 -4.18 8.97 18.90
N GLY A 39 -5.00 8.61 19.90
CA GLY A 39 -6.42 8.99 19.96
C GLY A 39 -7.31 8.25 18.95
N ALA A 40 -6.83 7.16 18.38
CA ALA A 40 -7.58 6.36 17.41
C ALA A 40 -8.44 5.31 18.11
N THR A 41 -9.58 4.92 17.52
CA THR A 41 -10.23 3.66 17.91
C THR A 41 -9.50 2.51 17.21
N ILE A 42 -8.97 1.59 18.01
CA ILE A 42 -8.25 0.42 17.52
C ILE A 42 -9.22 -0.76 17.51
N HIS A 43 -9.25 -1.50 16.41
CA HIS A 43 -10.04 -2.72 16.24
C HIS A 43 -9.11 -3.93 16.11
N PRO A 44 -8.65 -4.54 17.21
CA PRO A 44 -7.77 -5.70 17.16
C PRO A 44 -8.53 -6.95 16.69
N LEU A 45 -7.85 -7.87 16.00
CA LEU A 45 -8.47 -9.13 15.59
C LEU A 45 -8.82 -10.04 16.79
N SER A 46 -7.97 -10.04 17.83
CA SER A 46 -8.02 -11.02 18.93
C SER A 46 -8.46 -10.43 20.28
N ALA A 47 -8.95 -9.19 20.29
CA ALA A 47 -9.35 -8.49 21.51
C ALA A 47 -10.51 -7.53 21.22
N ALA A 48 -11.09 -6.96 22.27
CA ALA A 48 -12.10 -5.93 22.15
C ALA A 48 -11.51 -4.62 21.58
N ASP A 49 -12.40 -3.77 21.06
CA ASP A 49 -12.05 -2.45 20.58
C ASP A 49 -11.43 -1.58 21.68
N ILE A 50 -10.43 -0.78 21.31
CA ILE A 50 -9.73 0.14 22.21
C ILE A 50 -10.04 1.57 21.77
N PRO A 51 -10.99 2.27 22.40
CA PRO A 51 -11.27 3.67 22.10
C PRO A 51 -10.10 4.55 22.56
N SER A 52 -9.84 5.64 21.82
CA SER A 52 -8.77 6.61 22.13
C SER A 52 -7.39 5.99 22.36
N GLY A 53 -7.13 4.86 21.71
CA GLY A 53 -5.89 4.11 21.80
C GLY A 53 -4.72 4.76 21.07
N THR A 54 -3.54 4.22 21.37
CA THR A 54 -2.25 4.56 20.77
C THR A 54 -1.58 3.31 20.21
N ILE A 55 -0.99 3.45 19.01
CA ILE A 55 -0.18 2.41 18.35
C ILE A 55 1.21 2.99 18.10
N VAL A 56 2.25 2.29 18.54
CA VAL A 56 3.65 2.66 18.33
C VAL A 56 4.28 1.74 17.29
N PHE A 57 4.97 2.35 16.33
CA PHE A 57 5.72 1.69 15.27
C PHE A 57 7.21 1.98 15.40
N GLU A 58 8.03 0.95 15.28
CA GLU A 58 9.49 1.04 15.15
C GLU A 58 9.98 0.04 14.12
N ASN A 59 10.91 0.48 13.25
CA ASN A 59 11.48 -0.35 12.18
C ASN A 59 10.40 -1.06 11.33
N GLY A 60 9.28 -0.37 11.08
CA GLY A 60 8.15 -0.91 10.32
C GLY A 60 7.34 -1.99 11.05
N LYS A 61 7.52 -2.17 12.35
CA LYS A 61 6.77 -3.13 13.20
C LYS A 61 5.99 -2.41 14.28
N ILE A 62 4.86 -2.98 14.67
CA ILE A 62 4.10 -2.54 15.85
C ILE A 62 4.83 -3.03 17.10
N THR A 63 5.28 -2.11 17.94
CA THR A 63 5.99 -2.41 19.20
C THR A 63 5.09 -2.29 20.43
N ALA A 64 4.02 -1.49 20.37
CA ALA A 64 3.05 -1.38 21.45
C ALA A 64 1.66 -0.90 20.96
N VAL A 65 0.61 -1.34 21.66
CA VAL A 65 -0.81 -1.04 21.37
C VAL A 65 -1.57 -0.94 22.70
N GLY A 66 -2.40 0.09 22.87
CA GLY A 66 -3.23 0.25 24.08
C GLY A 66 -3.66 1.70 24.33
N ALA A 67 -4.45 1.94 25.38
CA ALA A 67 -4.88 3.28 25.77
C ALA A 67 -3.70 4.13 26.31
N ASP A 68 -2.88 3.53 27.17
CA ASP A 68 -1.80 4.22 27.90
C ASP A 68 -0.41 3.68 27.50
N VAL A 69 -0.09 3.78 26.21
CA VAL A 69 1.20 3.31 25.68
C VAL A 69 2.26 4.41 25.78
N PRO A 70 3.45 4.15 26.36
CA PRO A 70 4.55 5.11 26.35
C PRO A 70 5.02 5.36 24.90
N VAL A 71 5.11 6.63 24.52
CA VAL A 71 5.62 7.05 23.21
C VAL A 71 7.12 7.38 23.34
N PRO A 72 8.02 6.68 22.63
CA PRO A 72 9.44 7.00 22.66
C PRO A 72 9.72 8.43 22.15
N ALA A 73 10.81 9.03 22.65
CA ALA A 73 11.33 10.26 22.06
C ALA A 73 11.78 9.98 20.60
N GLY A 74 11.46 10.90 19.69
CA GLY A 74 11.74 10.79 18.26
C GLY A 74 12.87 11.66 17.77
#